data_AF-A0A6I0E0N8-F1
#
_entry.id   AF-A0A6I0E0N8-F1
#
_cell.length_a   1.000
_cell.length_b   1.000
_cell.length_c   1.000
_cell.angle_alpha   90.00
_cell.angle_beta   90.00
_cell.angle_gamma   90.00
#
_symmetry.space_group_name_H-M   'P 1'
#
loop_
_entity.id
_entity.type
_entity.pdbx_description
1 polymer ?
#
loop_
_entity_poly.entity_id
_entity_poly.type
_entity_poly.pdbx_seq_one_letter_code
_entity_poly.pdbx_strand_id
1 'polypeptide(L)'
;TNRRREKQLKYNEQNGITPTQIVKAKTSILGGKLSTGQTVNVYVEPEKVDYAADPVVQYMSKEQLVKAIEKAKKSMEKEAKELNFIEAARYRDEMYALQKMLDGKS
;
A
#
# COMPACT_ATOMS: atom_id res chain seq x y z
N THR A 1 -3.29 28.95 13.97
CA THR A 1 -3.75 30.02 14.88
C THR A 1 -5.26 30.03 14.98
N ASN A 2 -5.81 30.15 16.19
CA ASN A 2 -7.26 30.13 16.47
C ASN A 2 -8.06 31.19 15.70
N ARG A 3 -7.44 32.36 15.46
CA ARG A 3 -7.97 33.43 14.61
C ARG A 3 -8.47 32.97 13.23
N ARG A 4 -7.78 32.03 12.58
CA ARG A 4 -8.18 31.54 11.23
C ARG A 4 -9.42 30.65 11.31
N ARG A 5 -9.53 29.84 12.37
CA ARG A 5 -10.65 28.92 12.60
C ARG A 5 -11.93 29.67 12.94
N GLU A 6 -11.85 30.73 13.75
CA GLU A 6 -13.00 31.62 14.04
C GLU A 6 -13.57 32.25 12.77
N LYS A 7 -12.69 32.76 11.88
CA LYS A 7 -13.12 33.32 10.60
C LYS A 7 -13.80 32.28 9.70
N GLN A 8 -13.30 31.05 9.70
CA GLN A 8 -13.87 29.95 8.92
C GLN A 8 -15.25 29.53 9.47
N LEU A 9 -15.41 29.42 10.79
CA LEU A 9 -16.69 29.06 11.40
C LEU A 9 -17.75 30.13 11.14
N LYS A 10 -17.41 31.42 11.30
CA LYS A 10 -18.33 32.52 11.01
C LYS A 10 -18.75 32.55 9.54
N TYR A 11 -17.80 32.32 8.62
CA TYR A 11 -18.11 32.23 7.20
C TYR A 11 -19.02 31.03 6.90
N ASN A 12 -18.74 29.87 7.50
CA ASN A 12 -19.54 28.67 7.30
C ASN A 12 -20.97 28.83 7.83
N GLU A 13 -21.15 29.42 9.01
CA GLU A 13 -22.45 29.72 9.61
C GLU A 13 -23.27 30.68 8.73
N GLN A 14 -22.64 31.76 8.25
CA GLN A 14 -23.30 32.74 7.36
C GLN A 14 -23.74 32.16 6.01
N ASN A 15 -23.05 31.11 5.53
CA ASN A 15 -23.30 30.51 4.22
C ASN A 15 -23.98 29.12 4.31
N GLY A 16 -24.36 28.67 5.51
CA GLY A 16 -24.94 27.34 5.71
C GLY A 16 -24.02 26.17 5.33
N ILE A 17 -22.69 26.37 5.37
CA ILE A 17 -21.71 25.36 4.95
C ILE A 17 -21.40 24.44 6.13
N THR A 18 -21.69 23.15 5.98
CA THR A 18 -21.26 22.12 6.94
C THR A 18 -19.88 21.60 6.55
N PRO A 19 -18.86 21.66 7.43
CA PRO A 19 -17.54 21.13 7.13
C PRO A 19 -17.59 19.60 6.90
N THR A 20 -17.29 19.16 5.69
CA THR A 20 -17.18 17.73 5.34
C THR A 20 -15.77 17.39 4.92
N GLN A 21 -15.39 16.11 5.04
CA GLN A 21 -14.13 15.62 4.50
C GLN A 21 -14.12 15.76 2.97
N ILE A 22 -13.00 16.23 2.42
CA ILE A 22 -12.84 16.31 0.96
C ILE A 22 -12.86 14.88 0.39
N VAL A 23 -13.88 14.56 -0.39
CA VAL A 23 -13.94 13.33 -1.18
C VAL A 23 -13.23 13.61 -2.50
N LYS A 24 -11.98 13.15 -2.65
CA LYS A 24 -11.25 13.28 -3.92
C LYS A 24 -11.91 12.40 -4.98
N ALA A 25 -12.32 12.99 -6.10
CA ALA A 25 -12.73 12.22 -7.27
C ALA A 25 -11.53 11.39 -7.76
N LYS A 26 -11.70 10.06 -7.87
CA LYS A 26 -10.70 9.15 -8.43
C LYS A 26 -10.70 9.21 -9.96
N THR A 27 -10.60 10.41 -10.52
CA THR A 27 -10.48 10.57 -11.97
C THR A 27 -9.01 10.42 -12.31
N SER A 28 -8.62 9.27 -12.87
CA SER A 28 -7.28 9.07 -13.40
C SER A 28 -7.08 10.03 -14.57
N ILE A 29 -6.07 10.89 -14.51
CA ILE A 29 -5.70 11.77 -15.64
C ILE A 29 -5.20 10.94 -16.84
N LEU A 30 -4.75 9.70 -16.59
CA LEU A 30 -4.19 8.79 -17.58
C LEU A 30 -5.16 7.71 -18.09
N GLY A 31 -6.42 7.71 -17.64
CA GLY A 31 -7.39 6.68 -18.01
C GLY A 31 -8.81 7.24 -18.03
N GLY A 32 -9.44 7.19 -19.21
CA GLY A 32 -10.79 7.68 -19.45
C GLY A 32 -11.80 7.20 -18.41
N LYS A 33 -12.89 7.97 -18.25
CA LYS A 33 -13.99 7.75 -17.29
C LYS A 33 -14.21 6.26 -17.00
N LEU A 34 -13.68 5.79 -15.87
CA LEU A 34 -14.13 4.54 -15.26
C LEU A 34 -15.54 4.82 -14.75
N SER A 35 -16.54 4.42 -15.54
CA SER A 35 -17.91 4.26 -15.05
C SER A 35 -17.87 3.33 -13.85
N THR A 36 -18.49 3.78 -12.76
CA THR A 36 -18.74 3.05 -11.53
C THR A 36 -18.95 1.55 -11.78
N GLY A 37 -18.00 0.72 -11.34
CA GLY A 37 -18.19 -0.73 -11.24
C GLY A 37 -17.30 -1.64 -12.08
N GLN A 38 -16.49 -1.13 -13.01
CA GLN A 38 -15.54 -2.00 -13.73
C GLN A 38 -14.12 -1.86 -13.16
N THR A 39 -13.76 -2.82 -12.30
CA THR A 39 -12.36 -3.15 -12.05
C THR A 39 -11.83 -3.84 -13.29
N VAL A 40 -11.32 -3.07 -14.25
CA VAL A 40 -10.52 -3.65 -15.33
C VAL A 40 -9.25 -4.16 -14.65
N ASN A 41 -9.17 -5.47 -14.40
CA ASN A 41 -7.95 -6.13 -13.99
C ASN A 41 -7.00 -6.09 -15.19
N VAL A 42 -6.34 -4.94 -15.39
CA VAL A 42 -5.31 -4.74 -16.43
C VAL A 42 -4.12 -5.67 -16.23
N TYR A 43 -4.04 -6.32 -15.06
CA TYR A 43 -3.03 -7.29 -14.72
C TYR A 43 -3.70 -8.59 -14.24
N VAL A 44 -3.51 -9.66 -15.00
CA VAL A 44 -3.76 -11.03 -14.54
C VAL A 44 -2.50 -11.43 -13.80
N GLU A 45 -2.52 -11.27 -12.47
CA GLU A 45 -1.45 -11.78 -11.61
C GLU A 45 -1.47 -13.31 -11.73
N PRO A 46 -0.37 -13.97 -12.15
CA PRO A 46 -0.31 -15.42 -12.12
C PRO A 46 -0.55 -15.90 -10.68
N GLU A 47 -1.28 -17.01 -10.54
CA GLU A 47 -1.64 -17.59 -9.24
C GLU A 47 -0.45 -17.56 -8.28
N LYS A 48 -0.69 -16.97 -7.10
CA LYS A 48 0.27 -16.74 -6.01
C LYS A 48 1.39 -17.77 -6.02
N VAL A 49 2.58 -17.35 -6.43
CA VAL A 49 3.80 -18.15 -6.20
C VAL A 49 4.01 -18.19 -4.70
N ASP A 50 3.76 -19.36 -4.10
CA ASP A 50 3.88 -19.57 -2.66
C ASP A 50 5.37 -19.64 -2.28
N TYR A 51 6.04 -18.49 -2.35
CA TYR A 51 7.48 -18.35 -2.04
C TYR A 51 7.79 -18.68 -0.57
N ALA A 52 6.74 -18.73 0.27
CA ALA A 52 6.73 -19.21 1.63
C ALA A 52 7.01 -20.73 1.78
N ALA A 53 7.04 -21.50 0.68
CA ALA A 53 7.24 -22.95 0.73
C ALA A 53 8.70 -23.40 0.83
N ASP A 54 9.68 -22.49 0.89
CA ASP A 54 11.07 -22.89 1.15
C ASP A 54 11.19 -23.39 2.61
N PRO A 55 11.52 -24.68 2.83
CA PRO A 55 11.55 -25.27 4.17
C PRO A 55 12.50 -24.51 5.11
N VAL A 56 13.52 -23.85 4.59
CA VAL A 56 14.48 -23.08 5.41
C VAL A 56 13.81 -21.90 6.14
N VAL A 57 12.84 -21.25 5.50
CA VAL A 57 12.14 -20.09 6.07
C VAL A 57 11.24 -20.51 7.23
N GLN A 58 10.67 -21.73 7.18
CA GLN A 58 9.87 -22.28 8.27
C GLN A 58 10.69 -22.47 9.56
N TYR A 59 11.98 -22.78 9.46
CA TYR A 59 12.88 -22.97 10.60
C TYR A 59 13.53 -21.67 11.11
N MET A 60 13.31 -20.53 10.46
CA MET A 60 13.87 -19.26 10.92
C MET A 60 13.30 -18.81 12.28
N SER A 61 14.17 -18.27 13.13
CA SER A 61 13.75 -17.62 14.39
C SER A 61 13.04 -16.29 14.11
N LYS A 62 12.29 -15.77 15.09
CA LYS A 62 11.59 -14.46 14.98
C LYS A 62 12.57 -13.34 14.58
N GLU A 63 13.77 -13.34 15.16
CA GLU A 63 14.81 -12.36 14.85
C GLU A 63 15.33 -12.47 13.41
N GLN A 64 15.47 -13.69 12.90
CA GLN A 64 15.90 -13.93 11.52
C GLN A 64 14.82 -13.49 10.52
N LEU A 65 13.55 -13.73 10.83
CA LEU A 65 12.43 -13.26 10.01
C LEU A 65 12.38 -11.72 9.93
N VAL A 66 12.57 -11.03 11.05
CA VAL A 66 12.62 -9.55 11.06
C VAL A 66 13.76 -9.04 10.17
N LYS A 67 14.96 -9.63 10.27
CA LYS A 67 16.09 -9.27 9.39
C LYS A 67 15.81 -9.56 7.92
N ALA A 68 15.14 -10.66 7.61
CA ALA A 68 14.76 -11.01 6.24
C ALA A 68 13.73 -10.03 5.66
N ILE A 69 12.72 -9.64 6.44
CA ILE A 69 11.73 -8.62 6.08
C ILE A 69 12.41 -7.28 5.77
N GLU A 70 13.32 -6.82 6.63
CA GLU A 70 14.07 -5.59 6.40
C GLU A 70 14.92 -5.65 5.13
N LYS A 71 15.53 -6.80 4.85
CA LYS A 71 16.31 -7.02 3.64
C LYS A 71 15.42 -6.96 2.40
N ALA A 72 14.29 -7.66 2.39
CA ALA A 72 13.32 -7.65 1.29
C ALA A 72 12.79 -6.23 1.02
N LYS A 73 12.49 -5.47 2.08
CA LYS A 73 12.08 -4.06 1.97
C LYS A 73 13.16 -3.19 1.32
N LYS A 74 14.43 -3.33 1.73
CA LYS A 74 15.54 -2.58 1.12
C LYS A 74 15.73 -2.93 -0.35
N SER A 75 15.62 -4.20 -0.72
CA SER A 75 15.70 -4.64 -2.11
C SER A 75 14.54 -4.08 -2.94
N MET A 76 13.31 -4.13 -2.43
CA MET A 76 12.14 -3.52 -3.08
C MET A 76 12.35 -2.03 -3.36
N GLU A 77 12.80 -1.26 -2.35
CA GLU A 77 13.06 0.17 -2.50
C GLU A 77 14.19 0.47 -3.50
N LYS A 78 15.20 -0.41 -3.59
CA LYS A 78 16.29 -0.30 -4.56
C LYS A 78 15.77 -0.51 -5.98
N GLU A 79 15.07 -1.61 -6.25
CA GLU A 79 14.52 -1.91 -7.58
C GLU A 79 13.49 -0.85 -8.01
N ALA A 80 12.69 -0.34 -7.07
CA ALA A 80 11.76 0.76 -7.34
C ALA A 80 12.46 2.06 -7.76
N LYS A 81 13.64 2.37 -7.18
CA LYS A 81 14.47 3.51 -7.60
C LYS A 81 15.06 3.32 -8.99
N GLU A 82 15.38 2.08 -9.35
CA GLU A 82 15.89 1.71 -10.67
C GLU A 82 14.76 1.54 -11.72
N LEU A 83 13.50 1.85 -11.34
CA LEU A 83 12.29 1.72 -12.18
C LEU A 83 11.98 0.26 -12.59
N ASN A 84 12.56 -0.71 -11.89
CA ASN A 84 12.30 -2.13 -12.10
C ASN A 84 11.10 -2.59 -11.26
N PHE A 85 9.90 -2.27 -11.74
CA PHE A 85 8.66 -2.53 -10.99
C PHE A 85 8.30 -4.01 -10.88
N ILE A 86 8.77 -4.86 -11.80
CA ILE A 86 8.49 -6.31 -11.78
C ILE A 86 9.23 -6.95 -10.60
N GLU A 87 10.52 -6.68 -10.45
CA GLU A 87 11.30 -7.21 -9.32
C GLU A 87 10.91 -6.54 -8.00
N ALA A 88 10.58 -5.24 -8.01
CA ALA A 88 10.05 -4.58 -6.81
C ALA A 88 8.73 -5.24 -6.33
N ALA A 89 7.83 -5.60 -7.25
CA ALA A 89 6.60 -6.32 -6.90
C ALA A 89 6.89 -7.70 -6.29
N ARG A 90 7.89 -8.42 -6.82
CA ARG A 90 8.32 -9.71 -6.25
C ARG A 90 8.83 -9.56 -4.82
N TYR A 91 9.72 -8.60 -4.56
CA TYR A 91 10.23 -8.35 -3.20
C TYR A 91 9.14 -7.88 -2.23
N ARG A 92 8.13 -7.15 -2.71
CA ARG A 92 6.95 -6.78 -1.93
C ARG A 92 6.18 -8.02 -1.48
N ASP A 93 5.94 -8.96 -2.39
CA ASP A 93 5.15 -10.15 -2.09
C ASP A 93 5.91 -11.11 -1.16
N GLU A 94 7.23 -11.25 -1.35
CA GLU A 94 8.11 -11.96 -0.43
C GLU A 94 8.09 -11.35 0.97
N MET A 95 8.19 -10.02 1.09
CA MET A 95 8.11 -9.31 2.36
C MET A 95 6.78 -9.59 3.08
N TYR A 96 5.65 -9.58 2.37
CA TYR A 96 4.35 -9.89 2.96
C TYR A 96 4.21 -11.36 3.38
N ALA A 97 4.80 -12.29 2.63
CA ALA A 97 4.83 -13.70 3.00
C ALA A 97 5.60 -13.90 4.32
N LEU A 98 6.77 -13.27 4.45
CA LEU A 98 7.58 -13.30 5.68
C LEU A 98 6.86 -12.65 6.87
N GLN A 99 6.15 -11.53 6.65
CA GLN A 99 5.34 -10.86 7.67
C GLN A 99 4.24 -11.79 8.20
N LYS A 100 3.51 -12.48 7.31
CA LYS A 100 2.49 -13.44 7.71
C LYS A 100 3.05 -14.59 8.54
N MET A 101 4.25 -15.07 8.22
CA MET A 101 4.92 -16.11 9.01
C MET A 101 5.32 -15.61 10.40
N LEU A 102 5.79 -14.37 10.51
CA LEU A 102 6.12 -13.76 11.80
C LEU A 102 4.87 -13.61 12.67
N ASP A 103 3.77 -13.12 12.08
CA ASP A 103 2.48 -12.98 12.76
C ASP A 103 1.93 -14.35 13.21
N GLY A 104 2.08 -15.40 12.37
CA GLY A 104 1.67 -16.77 12.71
C GLY A 104 2.53 -17.46 13.76
N LYS A 105 3.75 -16.97 14.03
CA LYS A 105 4.62 -17.45 15.13
C LYS A 105 4.42 -16.67 16.44
N SER A 106 3.57 -15.63 16.45
CA SER A 106 3.35 -14.77 17.63
C SER A 106 2.63 -15.49 18.74
#